data_AF-A0A7N0UJ47-F1
#
_entry.id   AF-A0A7N0UJ47-F1
#
_cell.length_a   1.000
_cell.length_b   1.000
_cell.length_c   1.000
_cell.angle_alpha   90.00
_cell.angle_beta   90.00
_cell.angle_gamma   90.00
#
_symmetry.space_group_name_H-M   'P 1'
#
loop_
_entity.id
_entity.type
_entity.pdbx_description
1 polymer ?
#
loop_
_entity_poly.entity_id
_entity_poly.type
_entity_poly.pdbx_seq_one_letter_code
_entity_poly.pdbx_strand_id
1 'polypeptide(L)'
;MDLKGVTMSVLLLSAFVTLFVMNAQVVEAHGCSPFLTKLYLTLENQMEKPATAIKVHCKSKDNDMGEHTLWNGMHTTFSFRTNFFGNTYFWCDVFWNNKWKVFDVYVDRRDFYRCYRDHCDCKWAITSKGPCFWDRIEQKYSLCESWRNKIYE
;
A
#
# COMPACT_ATOMS: atom_id res chain seq x y z
N MET A 1 -29.81 29.19 -41.29
CA MET A 1 -28.89 28.77 -40.22
C MET A 1 -27.77 29.79 -40.14
N ASP A 2 -27.55 30.39 -38.97
CA ASP A 2 -26.52 31.41 -38.76
C ASP A 2 -25.16 30.75 -38.51
N LEU A 3 -24.20 30.95 -39.42
CA LEU A 3 -22.85 30.41 -39.35
C LEU A 3 -22.12 30.84 -38.06
N LYS A 4 -22.42 32.04 -37.53
CA LYS A 4 -21.86 32.53 -36.26
C LYS A 4 -22.39 31.77 -35.05
N GLY A 5 -23.66 31.36 -35.10
CA GLY A 5 -24.29 30.52 -34.07
C GLY A 5 -23.73 29.10 -34.05
N VAL A 6 -23.45 28.54 -35.23
CA VAL A 6 -22.82 27.21 -35.37
C VAL A 6 -21.37 27.24 -34.87
N THR A 7 -20.56 28.23 -35.26
CA THR A 7 -19.17 28.34 -34.80
C THR A 7 -19.07 28.56 -33.30
N MET A 8 -19.92 29.39 -32.70
CA MET A 8 -19.94 29.61 -31.25
C MET A 8 -20.34 28.35 -30.48
N SER A 9 -21.31 27.58 -30.98
CA SER A 9 -21.72 26.31 -30.37
C SER A 9 -20.60 25.26 -30.40
N VAL A 10 -19.84 25.20 -31.49
CA VAL A 10 -18.66 24.31 -31.62
C VAL A 10 -17.55 24.72 -30.65
N LEU A 11 -17.30 26.01 -30.49
CA LEU A 11 -16.30 26.53 -29.54
C LEU A 11 -16.68 26.25 -28.08
N LEU A 12 -17.97 26.34 -27.73
CA LEU A 12 -18.45 25.99 -26.40
C LEU A 12 -18.31 24.49 -26.15
N LEU A 13 -18.75 23.64 -27.08
CA LEU A 13 -18.62 22.18 -26.95
C LEU A 13 -17.15 21.75 -26.84
N SER A 14 -16.25 22.33 -27.65
CA SER A 14 -14.82 22.01 -27.56
C SER A 14 -14.22 22.46 -26.23
N ALA A 15 -14.61 23.62 -25.68
CA ALA A 15 -14.19 24.07 -24.36
C ALA A 15 -14.69 23.16 -23.22
N PHE A 16 -15.93 22.68 -23.29
CA PHE A 16 -16.47 21.72 -22.32
C PHE A 16 -15.75 20.36 -22.39
N VAL A 17 -15.48 19.88 -23.60
CA VAL A 17 -14.73 18.64 -23.81
C VAL A 17 -13.31 18.78 -23.30
N THR A 18 -12.61 19.89 -23.55
CA THR A 18 -11.25 20.10 -23.04
C THR A 18 -11.23 20.26 -21.52
N LEU A 19 -12.21 20.95 -20.91
CA LEU A 19 -12.37 21.00 -19.45
C LEU A 19 -12.58 19.61 -18.85
N PHE A 20 -13.43 18.78 -19.45
CA PHE A 20 -13.66 17.41 -18.99
C PHE A 20 -12.42 16.52 -19.16
N VAL A 21 -11.71 16.63 -20.29
CA VAL A 21 -10.46 15.89 -20.56
C VAL A 21 -9.36 16.32 -19.60
N MET A 22 -9.20 17.62 -19.30
CA MET A 22 -8.25 18.11 -18.30
C MET A 22 -8.56 17.54 -16.90
N ASN A 23 -9.84 17.45 -16.51
CA ASN A 23 -10.23 16.78 -15.26
C ASN A 23 -9.93 15.27 -15.29
N ALA A 24 -10.13 14.60 -16.42
CA ALA A 24 -9.79 13.19 -16.58
C ALA A 24 -8.27 12.96 -16.48
N GLN A 25 -7.44 13.90 -16.96
CA GLN A 25 -5.98 13.85 -16.83
C GLN A 25 -5.50 14.01 -15.38
N VAL A 26 -6.24 14.71 -14.51
CA VAL A 26 -5.91 14.79 -13.06
C VAL A 26 -6.00 13.42 -12.38
N VAL A 27 -6.77 12.49 -12.94
CA VAL A 27 -6.89 11.12 -12.42
C VAL A 27 -5.65 10.27 -12.73
N GLU A 28 -4.76 10.70 -13.63
CA GLU A 28 -3.56 9.95 -14.02
C GLU A 28 -2.30 10.23 -13.19
N ALA A 29 -2.33 11.13 -12.20
CA ALA A 29 -1.11 11.39 -11.40
C ALA A 29 -0.83 10.31 -10.34
N HIS A 30 -1.85 9.54 -9.92
CA HIS A 30 -1.74 8.52 -8.88
C HIS A 30 -2.73 7.37 -9.17
N GLY A 31 -2.34 6.43 -10.04
CA GLY A 31 -3.18 5.39 -10.68
C GLY A 31 -3.84 4.33 -9.79
N CYS A 32 -4.40 4.74 -8.66
CA CYS A 32 -4.99 3.86 -7.66
C CYS A 32 -6.40 4.29 -7.31
N SER A 33 -7.37 3.60 -7.91
CA SER A 33 -8.78 3.76 -7.59
C SER A 33 -9.10 2.94 -6.34
N PRO A 34 -9.66 3.55 -5.28
CA PRO A 34 -9.93 2.86 -4.03
C PRO A 34 -10.96 1.75 -4.11
N PHE A 35 -11.81 1.80 -5.13
CA PHE A 35 -12.88 0.82 -5.31
C PHE A 35 -12.56 -0.25 -6.37
N LEU A 36 -11.60 0.02 -7.26
CA LEU A 36 -11.33 -0.85 -8.41
C LEU A 36 -9.93 -1.49 -8.38
N THR A 37 -8.96 -0.86 -7.72
CA THR A 37 -7.57 -1.34 -7.73
C THR A 37 -7.28 -2.22 -6.51
N LYS A 38 -6.46 -3.26 -6.71
CA LYS A 38 -5.89 -4.04 -5.60
C LYS A 38 -4.77 -3.25 -4.95
N LEU A 39 -4.69 -3.31 -3.62
CA LEU A 39 -3.48 -2.93 -2.90
C LEU A 39 -2.50 -4.10 -2.93
N TYR A 40 -1.22 -3.76 -3.04
CA TYR A 40 -0.09 -4.66 -2.94
C TYR A 40 0.58 -4.40 -1.59
N LEU A 41 0.87 -5.47 -0.87
CA LEU A 41 1.59 -5.43 0.38
C LEU A 41 2.93 -6.11 0.18
N THR A 42 4.01 -5.32 0.22
CA THR A 42 5.37 -5.79 -0.02
C THR A 42 6.16 -5.78 1.28
N LEU A 43 6.70 -6.93 1.66
CA LEU A 43 7.51 -7.11 2.85
C LEU A 43 8.93 -7.51 2.46
N GLU A 44 9.90 -6.69 2.81
CA GLU A 44 11.31 -6.89 2.50
C GLU A 44 12.08 -7.21 3.79
N ASN A 45 12.89 -8.27 3.77
CA ASN A 45 13.78 -8.58 4.88
C ASN A 45 15.03 -7.68 4.84
N GLN A 46 15.11 -6.70 5.74
CA GLN A 46 16.27 -5.83 5.94
C GLN A 46 16.90 -6.03 7.33
N MET A 47 16.94 -7.27 7.82
CA MET A 47 17.62 -7.60 9.07
C MET A 47 19.11 -7.20 9.02
N GLU A 48 19.60 -6.61 10.10
CA GLU A 48 21.02 -6.28 10.24
C GLU A 48 21.88 -7.56 10.23
N LYS A 49 23.13 -7.46 9.78
CA LYS A 49 24.04 -8.62 9.66
C LYS A 49 24.30 -9.28 11.03
N PRO A 50 24.49 -10.62 11.07
CA PRO A 50 24.61 -11.55 9.94
C PRO A 50 23.28 -11.81 9.21
N ALA A 51 23.37 -12.16 7.92
CA ALA A 51 22.21 -12.43 7.07
C ALA A 51 21.29 -13.47 7.73
N THR A 52 20.12 -13.04 8.17
CA THR A 52 19.16 -13.86 8.93
C THR A 52 17.93 -14.07 8.08
N ALA A 53 17.58 -15.34 7.83
CA ALA A 53 16.30 -15.68 7.25
C ALA A 53 15.18 -15.39 8.26
N ILE A 54 14.10 -14.76 7.78
CA ILE A 54 12.89 -14.55 8.56
C ILE A 54 11.78 -15.38 7.96
N LYS A 55 10.86 -15.84 8.79
CA LYS A 55 9.62 -16.47 8.35
C LYS A 55 8.48 -15.52 8.66
N VAL A 56 7.63 -15.23 7.68
CA VAL A 56 6.53 -14.28 7.77
C VAL A 56 5.24 -15.00 7.43
N HIS A 57 4.24 -14.92 8.30
CA HIS A 57 2.88 -15.40 8.05
C HIS A 57 1.91 -14.25 8.23
N CYS A 58 1.27 -13.80 7.15
CA CYS A 58 0.33 -12.68 7.18
C CYS A 58 -1.11 -13.16 7.01
N LYS A 59 -2.04 -12.53 7.71
CA LYS A 59 -3.46 -12.85 7.63
C LYS A 59 -4.33 -11.68 8.09
N SER A 60 -5.59 -11.72 7.70
CA SER A 60 -6.69 -10.95 8.28
C SER A 60 -7.65 -11.88 9.00
N LYS A 61 -8.78 -11.33 9.46
CA LYS A 61 -9.89 -12.12 10.00
C LYS A 61 -10.44 -13.12 8.97
N ASP A 62 -10.50 -12.71 7.70
CA ASP A 62 -11.25 -13.43 6.67
C ASP A 62 -10.34 -14.05 5.59
N ASN A 63 -9.04 -13.71 5.57
CA ASN A 63 -8.11 -14.17 4.52
C ASN A 63 -6.73 -14.49 5.09
N ASP A 64 -6.23 -15.68 4.80
CA ASP A 64 -4.84 -16.07 5.07
C ASP A 64 -3.99 -15.82 3.81
N MET A 65 -2.89 -15.08 3.96
CA MET A 65 -1.95 -14.80 2.87
C MET A 65 -0.82 -15.83 2.78
N GLY A 66 -0.74 -16.76 3.73
CA GLY A 66 0.23 -17.84 3.77
C GLY A 66 1.56 -17.46 4.44
N GLU A 67 2.44 -18.45 4.53
CA GLU A 67 3.75 -18.35 5.15
C GLU A 67 4.86 -18.29 4.10
N HIS A 68 5.80 -17.36 4.27
CA HIS A 68 6.95 -17.16 3.39
C HIS A 68 8.24 -17.07 4.19
N THR A 69 9.30 -17.76 3.73
CA THR A 69 10.65 -17.60 4.27
C THR A 69 11.44 -16.64 3.38
N LEU A 70 11.97 -15.57 3.96
CA LEU A 70 12.70 -14.51 3.26
C LEU A 70 14.14 -14.47 3.77
N TRP A 71 15.10 -14.67 2.87
CA TRP A 71 16.50 -14.36 3.15
C TRP A 71 16.73 -12.84 3.17
N ASN A 72 17.85 -12.41 3.73
CA ASN A 72 18.19 -10.98 3.77
C ASN A 72 18.22 -10.39 2.35
N GLY A 73 17.56 -9.24 2.14
CA GLY A 73 17.37 -8.60 0.85
C GLY A 73 16.26 -9.20 -0.03
N MET A 74 15.62 -10.30 0.37
CA MET A 74 14.45 -10.84 -0.32
C MET A 74 13.16 -10.18 0.15
N HIS A 75 12.14 -10.21 -0.71
CA HIS A 75 10.81 -9.73 -0.40
C HIS A 75 9.73 -10.73 -0.82
N THR A 76 8.54 -10.57 -0.24
CA THR A 76 7.29 -11.17 -0.73
C THR A 76 6.25 -10.09 -0.93
N THR A 77 5.30 -10.34 -1.84
CA THR A 77 4.21 -9.41 -2.13
C THR A 77 2.88 -10.14 -2.15
N PHE A 78 1.90 -9.58 -1.45
CA PHE A 78 0.52 -10.05 -1.42
C PHE A 78 -0.39 -9.01 -2.05
N SER A 79 -1.51 -9.43 -2.65
CA SER A 79 -2.50 -8.48 -3.16
C SER A 79 -3.85 -8.69 -2.49
N PHE A 80 -4.53 -7.60 -2.16
CA PHE A 80 -5.85 -7.63 -1.53
C PHE A 80 -6.69 -6.42 -1.95
N ARG A 81 -7.98 -6.43 -1.61
CA ARG A 81 -8.88 -5.29 -1.75
C ARG A 81 -9.32 -4.86 -0.36
N THR A 82 -9.38 -3.55 -0.14
CA THR A 82 -10.03 -3.03 1.06
C THR A 82 -11.55 -3.21 0.95
N ASN A 83 -12.20 -3.41 2.08
CA ASN A 83 -13.64 -3.45 2.18
C ASN A 83 -14.24 -2.05 2.20
N PHE A 84 -15.51 -1.96 1.79
CA PHE A 84 -16.23 -0.70 1.70
C PHE A 84 -16.42 0.01 3.05
N PHE A 85 -16.38 -0.73 4.16
CA PHE A 85 -16.59 -0.19 5.50
C PHE A 85 -15.34 0.43 6.14
N GLY A 86 -14.19 0.41 5.45
CA GLY A 86 -12.95 1.02 5.95
C GLY A 86 -12.43 0.38 7.23
N ASN A 87 -12.66 -0.92 7.41
CA ASN A 87 -12.19 -1.69 8.57
C ASN A 87 -11.28 -2.86 8.15
N THR A 88 -10.65 -2.74 6.98
CA THR A 88 -9.70 -3.73 6.49
C THR A 88 -8.48 -3.76 7.39
N TYR A 89 -8.10 -4.96 7.83
CA TYR A 89 -7.03 -5.14 8.81
C TYR A 89 -6.27 -6.42 8.52
N PHE A 90 -4.95 -6.30 8.43
CA PHE A 90 -4.02 -7.43 8.30
C PHE A 90 -2.92 -7.30 9.35
N TRP A 91 -2.48 -8.44 9.86
CA TRP A 91 -1.29 -8.55 10.69
C TRP A 91 -0.38 -9.66 10.18
N CYS A 92 0.89 -9.57 10.54
CA CYS A 92 1.84 -10.63 10.27
C CYS A 92 2.54 -11.09 11.55
N ASP A 93 2.65 -12.40 11.68
CA ASP A 93 3.55 -13.08 12.59
C ASP A 93 4.90 -13.22 11.88
N VAL A 94 5.96 -12.69 12.49
CA VAL A 94 7.33 -12.78 11.99
C VAL A 94 8.17 -13.57 12.98
N PHE A 95 8.84 -14.61 12.49
CA PHE A 95 9.73 -15.44 13.27
C PHE A 95 11.18 -15.23 12.85
N TRP A 96 12.01 -14.85 13.82
CA TRP A 96 13.47 -14.86 13.71
C TRP A 96 14.10 -15.01 15.10
N ASN A 97 15.36 -15.47 15.16
CA ASN A 97 16.10 -15.65 16.42
C ASN A 97 15.29 -16.38 17.51
N ASN A 98 14.60 -17.45 17.10
CA ASN A 98 13.73 -18.27 17.95
C ASN A 98 12.63 -17.49 18.70
N LYS A 99 12.17 -16.35 18.15
CA LYS A 99 11.13 -15.52 18.74
C LYS A 99 10.11 -15.13 17.69
N TRP A 100 8.84 -15.20 18.08
CA TRP A 100 7.73 -14.64 17.31
C TRP A 100 7.51 -13.18 17.67
N LYS A 101 7.40 -12.34 16.66
CA LYS A 101 7.03 -10.94 16.73
C LYS A 101 5.78 -10.73 15.90
N VAL A 102 4.96 -9.76 16.30
CA VAL A 102 3.72 -9.45 15.60
C VAL A 102 3.74 -7.98 15.24
N PHE A 103 3.25 -7.64 14.07
CA PHE A 103 3.01 -6.26 13.70
C PHE A 103 1.76 -6.14 12.83
N ASP A 104 1.15 -4.96 12.90
CA ASP A 104 -0.06 -4.63 12.14
C ASP A 104 0.41 -4.13 10.79
N VAL A 105 0.35 -5.00 9.79
CA VAL A 105 0.96 -4.74 8.49
C VAL A 105 0.08 -3.83 7.61
N TYR A 106 -1.23 -3.87 7.85
CA TYR A 106 -2.18 -2.96 7.23
C TYR A 106 -3.33 -2.66 8.19
N VAL A 107 -3.55 -1.38 8.46
CA VAL A 107 -4.72 -0.86 9.19
C VAL A 107 -5.35 0.20 8.30
N ASP A 108 -6.58 -0.01 7.82
CA ASP A 108 -7.23 0.86 6.85
C ASP A 108 -7.13 2.36 7.21
N ARG A 109 -7.49 2.71 8.46
CA ARG A 109 -7.41 4.08 8.97
C ARG A 109 -6.01 4.70 8.96
N ARG A 110 -4.96 3.88 9.08
CA ARG A 110 -3.56 4.32 9.10
C ARG A 110 -2.98 4.36 7.68
N ASP A 111 -3.26 3.34 6.88
CA ASP A 111 -2.48 3.03 5.68
C ASP A 111 -3.19 3.30 4.37
N PHE A 112 -4.51 3.48 4.37
CA PHE A 112 -5.26 3.75 3.15
C PHE A 112 -4.60 4.86 2.34
N TYR A 113 -4.49 6.08 2.87
CA TYR A 113 -3.87 7.17 2.13
C TYR A 113 -2.37 6.98 1.86
N ARG A 114 -1.64 6.28 2.74
CA ARG A 114 -0.20 6.03 2.59
C ARG A 114 0.08 5.16 1.38
N CYS A 115 -0.65 4.05 1.24
CA CYS A 115 -0.46 3.12 0.15
C CYS A 115 -1.12 3.58 -1.16
N TYR A 116 -2.28 4.24 -1.10
CA TYR A 116 -2.95 4.76 -2.31
C TYR A 116 -2.10 5.83 -3.01
N ARG A 117 -1.39 6.66 -2.23
CA ARG A 117 -0.43 7.61 -2.79
C ARG A 117 0.80 6.93 -3.38
N ASP A 118 1.15 5.73 -2.92
CA ASP A 118 2.32 4.99 -3.38
C ASP A 118 2.05 3.93 -4.47
N HIS A 119 1.32 4.28 -5.54
CA HIS A 119 0.97 3.34 -6.62
C HIS A 119 0.32 2.04 -6.10
N CYS A 120 -0.48 2.13 -5.02
CA CYS A 120 -1.15 1.00 -4.39
C CYS A 120 -0.19 0.02 -3.71
N ASP A 121 1.06 0.39 -3.51
CA ASP A 121 2.06 -0.48 -2.90
C ASP A 121 2.34 -0.03 -1.46
N CYS A 122 2.03 -0.91 -0.51
CA CYS A 122 2.35 -0.78 0.89
C CYS A 122 3.69 -1.49 1.13
N LYS A 123 4.80 -0.75 1.11
CA LYS A 123 6.13 -1.35 1.29
C LYS A 123 6.61 -1.23 2.73
N TRP A 124 7.03 -2.35 3.31
CA TRP A 124 7.64 -2.42 4.63
C TRP A 124 8.99 -3.14 4.58
N ALA A 125 10.00 -2.52 5.18
CA ALA A 125 11.24 -3.18 5.55
C ALA A 125 11.11 -3.78 6.95
N ILE A 126 11.39 -5.08 7.09
CA ILE A 126 11.42 -5.78 8.36
C ILE A 126 12.85 -5.72 8.92
N THR A 127 13.03 -5.05 10.05
CA THR A 127 14.34 -4.88 10.72
C THR A 127 14.34 -5.51 12.11
N SER A 128 15.48 -5.55 12.79
CA SER A 128 15.57 -6.04 14.18
C SER A 128 14.80 -5.16 15.18
N LYS A 129 14.72 -3.85 14.92
CA LYS A 129 14.08 -2.86 15.81
C LYS A 129 12.57 -2.79 15.61
N GLY A 130 12.10 -3.07 14.39
CA GLY A 130 10.71 -2.87 14.00
C GLY A 130 10.50 -2.91 12.49
N PRO A 131 9.25 -3.04 12.03
CA PRO A 131 8.92 -2.78 10.63
C PRO A 131 9.00 -1.27 10.34
N CYS A 132 9.54 -0.90 9.18
CA CYS A 132 9.63 0.48 8.71
C CYS A 132 8.93 0.62 7.36
N PHE A 133 8.01 1.56 7.25
CA PHE A 133 7.26 1.79 6.01
C PHE A 133 8.03 2.72 5.07
N TRP A 134 7.86 2.49 3.77
CA TRP A 134 8.47 3.30 2.71
C TRP A 134 7.88 4.71 2.67
N ASP A 135 8.72 5.70 2.87
CA ASP A 135 8.36 7.10 2.73
C ASP A 135 8.76 7.59 1.33
N ARG A 136 7.72 7.86 0.53
CA ARG A 136 7.88 8.39 -0.83
C ARG A 136 8.56 9.75 -0.87
N ILE A 137 8.38 10.60 0.15
CA ILE A 137 8.96 11.95 0.14
C ILE A 137 10.47 11.83 0.35
N GLU A 138 10.87 11.01 1.32
CA GLU A 138 12.27 10.79 1.70
C GLU A 138 12.99 9.72 0.86
N GLN A 139 12.26 8.98 0.01
CA GLN A 139 12.78 7.87 -0.79
C GLN A 139 13.54 6.83 0.06
N LYS A 140 13.03 6.54 1.26
CA LYS A 140 13.63 5.59 2.19
C LYS A 140 12.60 5.00 3.14
N TYR A 141 12.94 3.88 3.78
CA TYR A 141 12.17 3.37 4.91
C TYR A 141 12.45 4.24 6.15
N SER A 142 11.58 5.21 6.45
CA SER A 142 11.75 6.17 7.56
C SER A 142 10.66 6.09 8.63
N LEU A 143 9.49 5.55 8.29
CA LEU A 143 8.33 5.52 9.16
C LEU A 143 8.30 4.18 9.93
N CYS A 144 9.12 4.08 10.96
CA CYS A 144 9.30 2.86 11.75
C CYS A 144 8.30 2.73 12.90
N GLU A 145 7.79 1.52 13.08
CA GLU A 145 6.90 1.16 14.17
C GLU A 145 7.56 0.15 15.10
N SER A 146 7.09 0.10 16.35
CA SER A 146 7.51 -0.94 17.29
C SER A 146 6.73 -2.22 17.05
N TRP A 147 7.34 -3.36 17.36
CA TRP A 147 6.63 -4.63 17.43
C TRP A 147 5.45 -4.56 18.40
N ARG A 148 4.33 -5.19 18.04
CA ARG A 148 3.18 -5.31 18.93
C ARG A 148 3.61 -6.10 20.17
N ASN A 149 3.31 -5.57 21.35
CA ASN A 149 3.41 -6.35 22.58
C ASN A 149 2.36 -7.46 22.49
N LYS A 150 2.79 -8.73 22.49
CA LYS A 150 1.84 -9.83 22.71
C LYS A 150 1.32 -9.65 24.13
N ILE A 151 0.07 -9.19 24.27
CA ILE A 151 -0.68 -9.42 25.49
C ILE A 151 -0.91 -10.92 25.46
N TYR A 152 -0.20 -11.65 26.33
CA TYR A 152 -0.50 -13.06 26.55
C TYR A 152 -1.89 -13.08 27.18
N GLU A 153 -2.91 -13.45 26.39
CA GLU A 153 -4.17 -14.00 26.92
C GLU A 153 -4.02 -15.51 27.06
#